data_AF-H2Z8L8-F1
#
_entry.id   AF-H2Z8L8-F1
#
_cell.length_a   1.000
_cell.length_b   1.000
_cell.length_c   1.000
_cell.angle_alpha   90.00
_cell.angle_beta   90.00
_cell.angle_gamma   90.00
#
_symmetry.space_group_name_H-M   'P 1'
#
loop_
_entity.id
_entity.type
_entity.pdbx_description
1 polymer ?
#
loop_
_entity_poly.entity_id
_entity_poly.type
_entity_poly.pdbx_seq_one_letter_code
_entity_poly.pdbx_strand_id
1 'polypeptide(L)'
;MNPCVAMGGSESVSQNLLQLLNPLAIQYGENLLGAFAVVWERRQRTDTGNKSKHWFPLPEANTQQQQVLDVACAIRSLQCDVLVSIVKRVILQPDDFPMLSTKRRKQFQESLLDFTLRFVQRQQSSAVRDAWPNLLSLVRECLALGSAVAPLQPYVAGSTATLSGKRQISASCHFILLLLVSEYARRTATSIDKKDQKDLQDICVRCIEACNTIVDCSLEHGGWLARRAPSVLPGPHQSNPESQLKLVTESGSSVDLHDKQANRPEVTPKSASSDPGFATTPPEVTSPTEPPNPPNLTILPHATNPNFIHSLHALNVLAQVLANLLDVIYGSEEKEKIVPVLMPVIANVTPYLKDHSANNSQSYKAAVRLLSSVSGYQQTRRAWKRDAFDLLMEPDFFRMPPDCATEWRNVVDHLM
;
A
#
# COMPACT_ATOMS: atom_id res chain seq x y z
N MET A 1 -27.13 31.65 35.59
CA MET A 1 -25.68 31.58 35.85
C MET A 1 -25.20 30.24 35.35
N ASN A 2 -24.50 30.21 34.21
CA ASN A 2 -23.85 28.99 33.73
C ASN A 2 -22.66 28.71 34.66
N PRO A 3 -22.48 27.49 35.18
CA PRO A 3 -21.28 27.16 35.93
C PRO A 3 -20.13 27.11 34.94
N CYS A 4 -19.39 28.22 34.80
CA CYS A 4 -18.06 28.19 34.22
C CYS A 4 -17.21 27.39 35.21
N VAL A 5 -17.04 26.09 34.94
CA VAL A 5 -16.02 25.28 35.60
C VAL A 5 -14.70 25.97 35.31
N ALA A 6 -14.11 26.58 36.34
CA ALA A 6 -12.76 27.13 36.28
C ALA A 6 -11.77 25.96 36.19
N MET A 7 -11.73 25.31 35.02
CA MET A 7 -10.57 24.54 34.63
C MET A 7 -9.41 25.54 34.62
N GLY A 8 -8.40 25.35 35.46
CA GLY A 8 -7.27 26.28 35.59
C GLY A 8 -6.52 26.54 34.27
N GLY A 9 -5.36 27.19 34.34
CA GLY A 9 -4.53 27.41 33.15
C GLY A 9 -4.27 26.11 32.36
N SER A 10 -4.10 26.21 31.03
CA SER A 10 -3.95 25.06 30.12
C SER A 10 -2.91 24.03 30.58
N GLU A 11 -1.81 24.49 31.19
CA GLU A 11 -0.78 23.62 31.75
C GLU A 11 -1.26 22.81 32.96
N SER A 12 -2.04 23.42 33.85
CA SER A 12 -2.61 22.73 35.02
C SER A 12 -3.63 21.69 34.59
N VAL A 13 -4.45 22.00 33.58
CA VAL A 13 -5.39 21.03 32.99
C VAL A 13 -4.63 19.85 32.39
N SER A 14 -3.57 20.12 31.62
CA SER A 14 -2.72 19.08 31.02
C SER A 14 -2.09 18.17 32.10
N GLN A 15 -1.52 18.76 33.15
CA GLN A 15 -0.93 18.00 34.25
C GLN A 15 -1.96 17.12 34.98
N ASN A 16 -3.14 17.67 35.31
CA ASN A 16 -4.20 16.90 35.95
C ASN A 16 -4.71 15.76 35.06
N LEU A 17 -4.82 16.02 33.75
CA LEU A 17 -5.24 15.01 32.78
C LEU A 17 -4.19 13.89 32.67
N LEU A 18 -2.90 14.21 32.65
CA LEU A 18 -1.83 13.20 32.65
C LEU A 18 -1.75 12.44 33.97
N GLN A 19 -1.98 13.10 35.11
CA GLN A 19 -2.09 12.42 36.42
C GLN A 19 -3.22 11.41 36.45
N LEU A 20 -4.34 11.69 35.76
CA LEU A 20 -5.46 10.75 35.62
C LEU A 20 -5.14 9.62 34.62
N LEU A 21 -4.52 9.92 33.49
CA LEU A 21 -4.24 8.93 32.44
C LEU A 21 -3.15 7.93 32.83
N ASN A 22 -2.16 8.32 33.64
CA ASN A 22 -1.09 7.43 34.07
C ASN A 22 -1.58 6.14 34.77
N PRO A 23 -2.40 6.18 35.84
CA PRO A 23 -2.92 4.98 36.48
C PRO A 23 -3.87 4.18 35.57
N LEU A 24 -4.64 4.87 34.72
CA LEU A 24 -5.51 4.22 33.74
C LEU A 24 -4.71 3.42 32.71
N ALA A 25 -3.57 3.93 32.23
CA ALA A 25 -2.71 3.21 31.31
C ALA A 25 -2.09 1.94 31.95
N ILE A 26 -1.89 1.94 33.27
CA ILE A 26 -1.38 0.76 34.01
C ILE A 26 -2.46 -0.31 34.12
N GLN A 27 -3.68 0.05 34.56
CA GLN A 27 -4.74 -0.92 34.83
C GLN A 27 -5.55 -1.31 33.57
N TYR A 28 -5.73 -0.37 32.65
CA TYR A 28 -6.62 -0.49 31.49
C TYR A 28 -5.90 -0.13 30.17
N GLY A 29 -4.59 -0.39 30.09
CA GLY A 29 -3.77 -0.04 28.93
C GLY A 29 -4.31 -0.55 27.60
N GLU A 30 -4.88 -1.75 27.57
CA GLU A 30 -5.50 -2.37 26.38
C GLU A 30 -6.71 -1.55 25.89
N ASN A 31 -7.60 -1.16 26.80
CA ASN A 31 -8.77 -0.33 26.49
C ASN A 31 -8.37 1.08 26.07
N LEU A 32 -7.39 1.67 26.75
CA LEU A 32 -6.88 3.00 26.45
C LEU A 32 -6.26 3.04 25.05
N LEU A 33 -5.44 2.05 24.71
CA LEU A 33 -4.80 1.97 23.41
C LEU A 33 -5.80 1.64 22.29
N GLY A 34 -6.80 0.81 22.59
CA GLY A 34 -7.94 0.61 21.70
C GLY A 34 -8.69 1.91 21.43
N ALA A 35 -8.92 2.74 22.45
CA ALA A 35 -9.52 4.06 22.29
C ALA A 35 -8.64 4.98 21.43
N PHE A 36 -7.31 5.00 21.65
CA PHE A 36 -6.39 5.77 20.80
C PHE A 36 -6.46 5.34 19.34
N ALA A 37 -6.47 4.03 19.04
CA ALA A 37 -6.58 3.53 17.69
C ALA A 37 -7.92 3.91 17.01
N VAL A 38 -9.04 3.86 17.74
CA VAL A 38 -10.35 4.29 17.21
C VAL A 38 -10.39 5.80 16.94
N VAL A 39 -9.82 6.61 17.83
CA VAL A 39 -9.72 8.06 17.64
C VAL A 39 -8.78 8.39 16.47
N TRP A 40 -7.67 7.66 16.35
CA TRP A 40 -6.71 7.78 15.26
C TRP A 40 -7.36 7.53 13.90
N GLU A 41 -8.12 6.45 13.77
CA GLU A 41 -8.88 6.11 12.56
C GLU A 41 -9.88 7.21 12.19
N ARG A 42 -10.66 7.68 13.16
CA ARG A 42 -11.71 8.68 12.91
C ARG A 42 -11.14 9.99 12.41
N ARG A 43 -10.00 10.43 12.96
CA ARG A 43 -9.31 11.69 12.59
C ARG A 43 -8.61 11.60 11.24
N GLN A 44 -8.29 10.39 10.76
CA GLN A 44 -7.78 10.19 9.39
C GLN A 44 -8.86 10.47 8.33
N ARG A 45 -10.12 10.12 8.64
CA ARG A 45 -11.26 10.23 7.71
C ARG A 45 -11.83 11.65 7.57
N THR A 46 -11.68 12.49 8.59
CA THR A 46 -12.24 13.86 8.58
C THR A 46 -11.50 14.80 7.64
N ASP A 47 -10.22 14.53 7.38
CA ASP A 47 -9.37 15.33 6.49
C ASP A 47 -9.43 14.84 5.05
N THR A 48 -9.58 13.51 4.87
CA THR A 48 -9.69 12.85 3.56
C THR A 48 -11.17 12.70 3.15
N GLY A 49 -11.87 13.82 2.97
CA GLY A 49 -13.25 13.84 2.45
C GLY A 49 -13.42 13.11 1.11
N ASN A 50 -12.31 12.91 0.38
CA ASN A 50 -12.21 12.01 -0.75
C ASN A 50 -11.36 10.80 -0.35
N LYS A 51 -11.94 9.60 -0.36
CA LYS A 51 -11.19 8.34 -0.14
C LYS A 51 -10.16 8.20 -1.26
N SER A 52 -8.93 8.62 -1.05
CA SER A 52 -7.84 8.24 -1.95
C SER A 52 -7.84 6.72 -2.05
N LYS A 53 -7.99 6.20 -3.28
CA LYS A 53 -7.87 4.75 -3.55
C LYS A 53 -6.46 4.23 -3.23
N HIS A 54 -5.50 5.14 -3.06
CA HIS A 54 -4.11 4.85 -2.76
C HIS A 54 -3.83 5.10 -1.27
N TRP A 55 -3.49 4.03 -0.56
CA TRP A 55 -3.03 4.02 0.84
C TRP A 55 -1.55 4.38 0.97
N PHE A 56 -0.80 4.34 -0.13
CA PHE A 56 0.64 4.64 -0.17
C PHE A 56 0.96 5.78 -1.15
N PRO A 57 1.89 6.72 -0.82
CA PRO A 57 2.72 6.81 0.40
C PRO A 57 1.88 6.94 1.68
N LEU A 58 2.39 6.42 2.79
CA LEU A 58 1.68 6.41 4.07
C LEU A 58 1.35 7.87 4.46
N PRO A 59 0.07 8.27 4.57
CA PRO A 59 -0.29 9.68 4.75
C PRO A 59 0.36 10.25 6.02
N GLU A 60 0.93 11.45 5.92
CA GLU A 60 1.47 12.14 7.10
C GLU A 60 0.36 12.37 8.14
N ALA A 61 0.74 12.28 9.42
CA ALA A 61 -0.21 12.49 10.51
C ALA A 61 -0.70 13.94 10.50
N ASN A 62 -2.00 14.16 10.38
CA ASN A 62 -2.57 15.50 10.46
C ASN A 62 -2.42 16.10 11.86
N THR A 63 -2.67 17.40 12.01
CA THR A 63 -2.51 18.11 13.30
C THR A 63 -3.30 17.44 14.43
N GLN A 64 -4.48 16.91 14.14
CA GLN A 64 -5.30 16.24 15.14
C GLN A 64 -4.74 14.88 15.56
N GLN A 65 -4.14 14.13 14.64
CA GLN A 65 -3.45 12.88 14.93
C GLN A 65 -2.16 13.14 15.73
N GLN A 66 -1.41 14.19 15.37
CA GLN A 66 -0.21 14.61 16.11
C GLN A 66 -0.53 14.92 17.57
N GLN A 67 -1.63 15.62 17.85
CA GLN A 67 -2.07 15.90 19.24
C GLN A 67 -2.38 14.63 20.04
N VAL A 68 -3.00 13.62 19.43
CA VAL A 68 -3.27 12.33 20.09
C VAL A 68 -1.95 11.64 20.42
N LEU A 69 -1.00 11.72 19.50
CA LEU A 69 0.33 11.17 19.68
C LEU A 69 1.12 11.91 20.76
N ASP A 70 1.01 13.23 20.85
CA ASP A 70 1.60 14.05 21.92
C ASP A 70 1.11 13.60 23.29
N VAL A 71 -0.21 13.41 23.43
CA VAL A 71 -0.82 12.91 24.66
C VAL A 71 -0.28 11.54 25.01
N ALA A 72 -0.25 10.60 24.05
CA ALA A 72 0.24 9.26 24.28
C ALA A 72 1.72 9.24 24.71
N CYS A 73 2.57 10.03 24.04
CA CYS A 73 3.99 10.16 24.40
C CYS A 73 4.22 10.83 25.76
N ALA A 74 3.27 11.64 26.24
CA ALA A 74 3.36 12.30 27.56
C ALA A 74 2.93 11.40 28.73
N ILE A 75 2.25 10.27 28.48
CA ILE A 75 1.85 9.31 29.51
C ILE A 75 3.08 8.50 29.94
N ARG A 76 3.56 8.72 31.17
CA ARG A 76 4.80 8.12 31.68
C ARG A 76 4.73 6.61 31.85
N SER A 77 3.55 6.08 32.15
CA SER A 77 3.32 4.64 32.27
C SER A 77 3.25 3.93 30.92
N LEU A 78 3.12 4.66 29.81
CA LEU A 78 3.03 4.11 28.46
C LEU A 78 4.38 4.20 27.74
N GLN A 79 5.39 3.56 28.32
CA GLN A 79 6.72 3.45 27.72
C GLN A 79 6.68 2.64 26.42
N CYS A 80 7.72 2.75 25.58
CA CYS A 80 7.73 2.14 24.25
C CYS A 80 7.56 0.62 24.29
N ASP A 81 8.27 -0.05 25.20
CA ASP A 81 8.19 -1.50 25.41
C ASP A 81 6.80 -1.93 25.91
N VAL A 82 6.23 -1.19 26.85
CA VAL A 82 4.90 -1.42 27.42
C VAL A 82 3.83 -1.26 26.35
N LEU A 83 3.89 -0.18 25.56
CA LEU A 83 2.96 0.07 24.46
C LEU A 83 3.00 -1.08 23.47
N VAL A 84 4.19 -1.49 22.98
CA VAL A 84 4.31 -2.58 22.01
C VAL A 84 3.80 -3.91 22.60
N SER A 85 4.04 -4.17 23.88
CA SER A 85 3.48 -5.34 24.59
C SER A 85 1.95 -5.32 24.64
N ILE A 86 1.34 -4.16 24.88
CA ILE A 86 -0.12 -3.99 24.87
C ILE A 86 -0.68 -4.17 23.45
N VAL A 87 -0.06 -3.53 22.43
CA VAL A 87 -0.45 -3.67 21.02
C VAL A 87 -0.50 -5.14 20.62
N LYS A 88 0.52 -5.91 21.00
CA LYS A 88 0.59 -7.35 20.76
C LYS A 88 -0.64 -8.07 21.30
N ARG A 89 -1.01 -7.83 22.57
CA ARG A 89 -2.20 -8.45 23.17
C ARG A 89 -3.47 -8.03 22.44
N VAL A 90 -3.65 -6.73 22.21
CA VAL A 90 -4.84 -6.17 21.57
C VAL A 90 -5.04 -6.69 20.13
N ILE A 91 -3.96 -6.88 19.35
CA ILE A 91 -4.04 -7.41 17.98
C ILE A 91 -4.29 -8.92 17.97
N LEU A 92 -3.66 -9.66 18.89
CA LEU A 92 -3.66 -11.12 18.89
C LEU A 92 -4.77 -11.76 19.74
N GLN A 93 -5.39 -11.02 20.67
CA GLN A 93 -6.53 -11.45 21.51
C GLN A 93 -7.82 -10.69 21.12
N PRO A 94 -8.47 -11.07 20.01
CA PRO A 94 -9.62 -10.36 19.47
C PRO A 94 -10.96 -10.64 20.18
N ASP A 95 -11.01 -11.62 21.09
CA ASP A 95 -12.24 -12.07 21.76
C ASP A 95 -12.58 -11.22 23.00
N ASP A 96 -11.57 -10.62 23.64
CA ASP A 96 -11.76 -9.72 24.79
C ASP A 96 -12.24 -8.31 24.37
N PHE A 97 -12.10 -7.98 23.08
CA PHE A 97 -12.49 -6.69 22.51
C PHE A 97 -13.72 -6.85 21.58
N PRO A 98 -14.94 -6.51 22.02
CA PRO A 98 -16.15 -6.72 21.24
C PRO A 98 -16.22 -5.75 20.05
N MET A 99 -15.63 -6.16 18.91
CA MET A 99 -15.77 -5.48 17.62
C MET A 99 -16.89 -6.14 16.80
N LEU A 100 -17.95 -5.38 16.52
CA LEU A 100 -19.18 -5.84 15.86
C LEU A 100 -19.01 -6.44 14.43
N SER A 101 -17.84 -6.30 13.79
CA SER A 101 -17.63 -6.71 12.39
C SER A 101 -16.16 -7.03 12.08
N THR A 102 -15.92 -8.08 11.30
CA THR A 102 -14.59 -8.44 10.75
C THR A 102 -13.93 -7.30 9.98
N LYS A 103 -14.72 -6.49 9.26
CA LYS A 103 -14.22 -5.32 8.54
C LYS A 103 -13.68 -4.26 9.50
N ARG A 104 -14.44 -3.95 10.56
CA ARG A 104 -13.99 -3.01 11.60
C ARG A 104 -12.78 -3.52 12.36
N ARG A 105 -12.68 -4.84 12.58
CA ARG A 105 -11.50 -5.45 13.19
C ARG A 105 -10.23 -5.22 12.35
N LYS A 106 -10.30 -5.45 11.03
CA LYS A 106 -9.16 -5.18 10.13
C LYS A 106 -8.76 -3.70 10.13
N GLN A 107 -9.74 -2.80 10.01
CA GLN A 107 -9.49 -1.35 10.06
C GLN A 107 -8.87 -0.88 11.38
N PHE A 108 -9.34 -1.45 12.49
CA PHE A 108 -8.79 -1.20 13.81
C PHE A 108 -7.34 -1.68 13.93
N GLN A 109 -7.03 -2.89 13.47
CA GLN A 109 -5.66 -3.43 13.47
C GLN A 109 -4.71 -2.55 12.64
N GLU A 110 -5.16 -2.09 11.46
CA GLU A 110 -4.41 -1.16 10.62
C GLU A 110 -4.13 0.17 11.36
N SER A 111 -5.16 0.75 11.96
CA SER A 111 -5.05 2.03 12.68
C SER A 111 -4.18 1.93 13.93
N LEU A 112 -4.26 0.81 14.64
CA LEU A 112 -3.45 0.53 15.82
C LEU A 112 -1.97 0.36 15.46
N LEU A 113 -1.66 -0.38 14.39
CA LEU A 113 -0.28 -0.53 13.93
C LEU A 113 0.28 0.78 13.36
N ASP A 114 -0.52 1.55 12.62
CA ASP A 114 -0.10 2.87 12.12
C ASP A 114 0.19 3.84 13.27
N PHE A 115 -0.69 3.90 14.27
CA PHE A 115 -0.45 4.63 15.51
C PHE A 115 0.85 4.17 16.20
N THR A 116 1.07 2.85 16.27
CA THR A 116 2.27 2.27 16.89
C THR A 116 3.55 2.67 16.14
N LEU A 117 3.54 2.61 14.80
CA LEU A 117 4.65 3.07 13.95
C LEU A 117 5.00 4.52 14.25
N ARG A 118 3.98 5.40 14.26
CA ARG A 118 4.15 6.83 14.52
C ARG A 118 4.60 7.11 15.94
N PHE A 119 4.15 6.31 16.91
CA PHE A 119 4.60 6.39 18.29
C PHE A 119 6.09 6.03 18.41
N VAL A 120 6.50 4.89 17.84
CA VAL A 120 7.89 4.44 17.81
C VAL A 120 8.80 5.47 17.12
N GLN A 121 8.32 6.09 16.03
CA GLN A 121 9.03 7.15 15.32
C GLN A 121 9.33 8.39 16.20
N ARG A 122 8.62 8.59 17.32
CA ARG A 122 8.85 9.71 18.23
C ARG A 122 9.69 9.38 19.46
N GLN A 123 9.93 8.10 19.72
CA GLN A 123 10.69 7.69 20.89
C GLN A 123 12.19 7.94 20.72
N GLN A 124 12.97 7.84 21.80
CA GLN A 124 14.42 7.88 21.74
C GLN A 124 14.98 6.51 21.30
N SER A 125 16.17 6.46 20.70
CA SER A 125 16.77 5.20 20.22
C SER A 125 17.02 4.18 21.34
N SER A 126 17.24 4.60 22.59
CA SER A 126 17.31 3.70 23.75
C SER A 126 15.98 2.99 23.99
N ALA A 127 14.89 3.75 24.13
CA ALA A 127 13.55 3.19 24.38
C ALA A 127 13.09 2.23 23.27
N VAL A 128 13.45 2.51 22.01
CA VAL A 128 13.15 1.61 20.88
C VAL A 128 13.95 0.31 20.95
N ARG A 129 15.22 0.36 21.40
CA ARG A 129 16.03 -0.84 21.65
C ARG A 129 15.46 -1.69 22.77
N ASP A 130 15.08 -1.07 23.88
CA ASP A 130 14.52 -1.78 25.03
C ASP A 130 13.19 -2.48 24.68
N ALA A 131 12.44 -1.92 23.72
CA ALA A 131 11.21 -2.51 23.19
C ALA A 131 11.43 -3.70 22.23
N TRP A 132 12.67 -4.02 21.84
CA TRP A 132 12.98 -5.02 20.83
C TRP A 132 12.35 -6.40 21.07
N PRO A 133 12.41 -7.01 22.28
CA PRO A 133 11.84 -8.33 22.49
C PRO A 133 10.33 -8.38 22.22
N ASN A 134 9.62 -7.32 22.62
CA ASN A 134 8.18 -7.17 22.39
C ASN A 134 7.89 -6.90 20.91
N LEU A 135 8.69 -6.07 20.24
CA LEU A 135 8.54 -5.77 18.81
C LEU A 135 8.79 -7.01 17.95
N LEU A 136 9.87 -7.73 18.20
CA LEU A 136 10.22 -8.97 17.51
C LEU A 136 9.11 -10.01 17.67
N SER A 137 8.59 -10.18 18.89
CA SER A 137 7.49 -11.10 19.16
C SER A 137 6.18 -10.68 18.48
N LEU A 138 5.83 -9.39 18.52
CA LEU A 138 4.68 -8.83 17.82
C LEU A 138 4.73 -9.13 16.32
N VAL A 139 5.87 -8.80 15.68
CA VAL A 139 6.02 -8.96 14.22
C VAL A 139 5.99 -10.45 13.85
N ARG A 140 6.72 -11.31 14.58
CA ARG A 140 6.71 -12.76 14.35
C ARG A 140 5.32 -13.37 14.41
N GLU A 141 4.55 -13.03 15.45
CA GLU A 141 3.21 -13.56 15.63
C GLU A 141 2.22 -13.00 14.60
N CYS A 142 2.33 -11.72 14.25
CA CYS A 142 1.50 -11.13 13.19
C CYS A 142 1.77 -11.77 11.82
N LEU A 143 3.03 -12.02 11.46
CA LEU A 143 3.38 -12.71 10.21
C LEU A 143 2.87 -14.15 10.17
N ALA A 144 2.83 -14.84 11.32
CA ALA A 144 2.31 -16.20 11.41
C ALA A 144 0.78 -16.30 11.14
N LEU A 145 0.05 -15.19 11.28
CA LEU A 145 -1.39 -15.13 10.97
C LEU A 145 -1.67 -15.10 9.45
N GLY A 146 -0.69 -14.70 8.64
CA GLY A 146 -0.84 -14.57 7.18
C GLY A 146 -1.74 -13.41 6.75
N SER A 147 -1.71 -13.12 5.45
CA SER A 147 -2.43 -11.99 4.84
C SER A 147 -3.83 -12.36 4.37
N ALA A 148 -4.81 -11.53 4.71
CA ALA A 148 -6.17 -11.63 4.19
C ALA A 148 -6.28 -11.03 2.77
N VAL A 149 -5.78 -11.76 1.77
CA VAL A 149 -5.90 -11.42 0.34
C VAL A 149 -7.05 -12.24 -0.27
N ALA A 150 -7.76 -11.70 -1.26
CA ALA A 150 -8.90 -12.42 -1.86
C ALA A 150 -8.39 -13.59 -2.72
N PRO A 151 -8.98 -14.80 -2.61
CA PRO A 151 -8.60 -15.92 -3.44
C PRO A 151 -8.94 -15.64 -4.91
N LEU A 152 -7.98 -15.86 -5.80
CA LEU A 152 -8.10 -15.57 -7.24
C LEU A 152 -8.78 -16.67 -8.06
N GLN A 153 -9.21 -17.79 -7.47
CA GLN A 153 -9.77 -18.92 -8.22
C GLN A 153 -11.21 -19.27 -7.83
N PRO A 154 -12.11 -19.53 -8.81
CA PRO A 154 -13.31 -20.31 -8.57
C PRO A 154 -12.91 -21.79 -8.39
N TYR A 155 -13.10 -22.30 -7.17
CA TYR A 155 -13.30 -23.69 -6.79
C TYR A 155 -12.89 -24.78 -7.82
N VAL A 156 -11.66 -25.31 -7.66
CA VAL A 156 -11.39 -26.71 -8.04
C VAL A 156 -11.51 -27.53 -6.75
N ALA A 157 -12.62 -28.27 -6.63
CA ALA A 157 -12.77 -29.31 -5.61
C ALA A 157 -11.64 -30.33 -5.77
N GLY A 158 -10.63 -30.29 -4.89
CA GLY A 158 -9.54 -31.27 -4.98
C GLY A 158 -8.25 -30.94 -4.24
N SER A 159 -8.14 -29.81 -3.56
CA SER A 159 -7.06 -29.57 -2.60
C SER A 159 -7.64 -29.05 -1.29
N THR A 160 -7.52 -29.89 -0.27
CA THR A 160 -7.85 -29.61 1.12
C THR A 160 -6.98 -28.48 1.64
N ALA A 161 -7.48 -27.25 1.53
CA ALA A 161 -7.16 -26.18 2.45
C ALA A 161 -8.43 -25.36 2.69
N THR A 162 -9.47 -26.02 3.19
CA THR A 162 -10.56 -25.38 3.94
C THR A 162 -10.00 -24.81 5.24
N LEU A 163 -9.23 -23.73 5.16
CA LEU A 163 -8.74 -22.99 6.33
C LEU A 163 -9.73 -21.89 6.72
N SER A 164 -10.97 -22.29 7.01
CA SER A 164 -12.01 -21.41 7.56
C SER A 164 -11.78 -21.04 9.05
N GLY A 165 -10.57 -21.21 9.58
CA GLY A 165 -10.28 -21.03 11.00
C GLY A 165 -8.92 -20.39 11.34
N LYS A 166 -8.10 -20.00 10.35
CA LYS A 166 -6.86 -19.26 10.66
C LYS A 166 -7.18 -17.78 10.86
N ARG A 167 -6.83 -17.25 12.04
CA ARG A 167 -6.76 -15.79 12.30
C ARG A 167 -5.88 -15.17 11.21
N GLN A 168 -6.39 -14.17 10.48
CA GLN A 168 -5.65 -13.43 9.45
C GLN A 168 -5.61 -11.94 9.80
N ILE A 169 -4.55 -11.24 9.38
CA ILE A 169 -4.46 -9.78 9.46
C ILE A 169 -4.60 -9.16 8.07
N SER A 170 -4.89 -7.86 8.02
CA SER A 170 -4.99 -7.15 6.75
C SER A 170 -3.67 -7.14 5.98
N ALA A 171 -3.72 -7.06 4.65
CA ALA A 171 -2.53 -6.85 3.81
C ALA A 171 -1.77 -5.58 4.21
N SER A 172 -2.48 -4.50 4.51
CA SER A 172 -1.91 -3.22 4.98
C SER A 172 -1.08 -3.37 6.27
N CYS A 173 -1.46 -4.31 7.15
CA CYS A 173 -0.68 -4.57 8.36
C CYS A 173 0.73 -5.08 8.03
N HIS A 174 0.89 -5.91 7.01
CA HIS A 174 2.20 -6.43 6.59
C HIS A 174 3.14 -5.30 6.15
N PHE A 175 2.59 -4.31 5.45
CA PHE A 175 3.33 -3.12 5.04
C PHE A 175 3.79 -2.30 6.26
N ILE A 176 2.90 -2.08 7.24
CA ILE A 176 3.25 -1.35 8.46
C ILE A 176 4.28 -2.12 9.30
N LEU A 177 4.21 -3.45 9.34
CA LEU A 177 5.21 -4.28 10.01
C LEU A 177 6.59 -4.13 9.36
N LEU A 178 6.68 -4.12 8.03
CA LEU A 178 7.93 -3.83 7.32
C LEU A 178 8.47 -2.43 7.66
N LEU A 179 7.60 -1.42 7.73
CA LEU A 179 7.98 -0.06 8.14
C LEU A 179 8.46 0.00 9.59
N LEU A 180 7.81 -0.71 10.51
CA LEU A 180 8.19 -0.80 11.92
C LEU A 180 9.58 -1.44 12.08
N VAL A 181 9.82 -2.55 11.40
CA VAL A 181 11.12 -3.23 11.44
C VAL A 181 12.20 -2.37 10.79
N SER A 182 11.89 -1.67 9.70
CA SER A 182 12.82 -0.73 9.07
C SER A 182 13.17 0.44 9.98
N GLU A 183 12.18 0.99 10.69
CA GLU A 183 12.37 2.05 11.67
C GLU A 183 13.30 1.59 12.81
N TYR A 184 13.08 0.37 13.32
CA TYR A 184 13.94 -0.23 14.32
C TYR A 184 15.38 -0.42 13.79
N ALA A 185 15.54 -1.04 12.62
CA ALA A 185 16.85 -1.29 12.02
C ALA A 185 17.66 0.01 11.87
N ARG A 186 17.04 1.06 11.33
CA ARG A 186 17.69 2.37 11.12
C ARG A 186 18.15 3.02 12.43
N ARG A 187 17.41 2.83 13.53
CA ARG A 187 17.75 3.40 14.85
C ARG A 187 18.84 2.62 15.59
N THR A 188 19.03 1.36 15.23
CA THR A 188 19.88 0.41 15.97
C THR A 188 21.15 0.02 15.20
N ALA A 189 21.32 0.53 13.99
CA ALA A 189 22.42 0.22 13.07
C ALA A 189 23.83 0.25 13.69
N THR A 190 24.08 1.13 14.68
CA THR A 190 25.42 1.29 15.29
C THR A 190 25.62 0.49 16.59
N SER A 191 24.58 -0.08 17.18
CA SER A 191 24.62 -0.61 18.55
C SER A 191 23.63 -1.74 18.77
N ILE A 192 23.66 -2.75 17.90
CA ILE A 192 22.90 -3.98 18.03
C ILE A 192 23.82 -5.14 18.45
N ASP A 193 23.35 -6.00 19.35
CA ASP A 193 24.10 -7.21 19.70
C ASP A 193 24.05 -8.22 18.52
N LYS A 194 24.96 -9.21 18.51
CA LYS A 194 25.04 -10.17 17.40
C LYS A 194 23.78 -11.05 17.27
N LYS A 195 23.08 -11.32 18.39
CA LYS A 195 21.89 -12.18 18.41
C LYS A 195 20.69 -11.44 17.82
N ASP A 196 20.41 -10.25 18.34
CA ASP A 196 19.40 -9.31 17.89
C ASP A 196 19.64 -8.90 16.44
N GLN A 197 20.89 -8.77 16.01
CA GLN A 197 21.21 -8.54 14.59
C GLN A 197 20.73 -9.68 13.71
N LYS A 198 20.96 -10.94 14.12
CA LYS A 198 20.51 -12.12 13.37
C LYS A 198 19.00 -12.26 13.39
N ASP A 199 18.37 -12.03 14.55
CA ASP A 199 16.91 -12.01 14.68
C ASP A 199 16.28 -10.89 13.84
N LEU A 200 16.94 -9.73 13.75
CA LEU A 200 16.54 -8.61 12.90
C LEU A 200 16.64 -8.97 11.41
N GLN A 201 17.74 -9.58 10.98
CA GLN A 201 17.88 -10.05 9.59
C GLN A 201 16.77 -11.06 9.24
N ASP A 202 16.54 -12.08 10.08
CA ASP A 202 15.48 -13.08 9.89
C ASP A 202 14.10 -12.42 9.76
N ILE A 203 13.74 -11.53 10.68
CA ILE A 203 12.41 -10.92 10.65
C ILE A 203 12.23 -9.92 9.49
N CYS A 204 13.30 -9.21 9.08
CA CYS A 204 13.28 -8.36 7.90
C CYS A 204 12.97 -9.18 6.64
N VAL A 205 13.68 -10.29 6.44
CA VAL A 205 13.48 -11.17 5.29
C VAL A 205 12.04 -11.68 5.26
N ARG A 206 11.49 -12.14 6.39
CA ARG A 206 10.09 -12.59 6.44
C ARG A 206 9.08 -11.48 6.15
N CYS A 207 9.34 -10.23 6.58
CA CYS A 207 8.48 -9.09 6.23
C CYS A 207 8.52 -8.79 4.72
N ILE A 208 9.71 -8.86 4.12
CA ILE A 208 9.91 -8.67 2.67
C ILE A 208 9.18 -9.79 1.91
N GLU A 209 9.35 -11.05 2.30
CA GLU A 209 8.66 -12.21 1.71
C GLU A 209 7.14 -12.10 1.80
N ALA A 210 6.61 -11.65 2.94
CA ALA A 210 5.18 -11.45 3.10
C ALA A 210 4.64 -10.33 2.18
N CYS A 211 5.36 -9.22 2.03
CA CYS A 211 5.02 -8.17 1.07
C CYS A 211 5.13 -8.68 -0.38
N ASN A 212 6.18 -9.43 -0.70
CA ASN A 212 6.40 -10.01 -2.02
C ASN A 212 5.33 -11.06 -2.39
N THR A 213 4.81 -11.79 -1.41
CA THR A 213 3.66 -12.70 -1.59
C THR A 213 2.38 -11.93 -1.93
N ILE A 214 2.18 -10.72 -1.36
CA ILE A 214 1.05 -9.87 -1.73
C ILE A 214 1.22 -9.30 -3.15
N VAL A 215 2.44 -8.99 -3.58
CA VAL A 215 2.74 -8.65 -4.98
C VAL A 215 2.37 -9.81 -5.91
N ASP A 216 2.71 -11.04 -5.51
CA ASP A 216 2.41 -12.26 -6.27
C ASP A 216 0.91 -12.52 -6.48
N CYS A 217 0.08 -12.08 -5.52
CA CYS A 217 -1.38 -12.25 -5.56
C CYS A 217 -2.09 -11.46 -6.68
N SER A 218 -1.36 -10.73 -7.52
CA SER A 218 -1.89 -10.10 -8.75
C SER A 218 -1.22 -10.65 -10.02
N LEU A 219 -0.52 -11.78 -9.93
CA LEU A 219 0.11 -12.47 -11.04
C LEU A 219 -0.63 -13.75 -11.41
N GLU A 220 -0.96 -13.89 -12.68
CA GLU A 220 -1.43 -15.15 -13.26
C GLU A 220 -0.24 -16.05 -13.56
N HIS A 221 -0.16 -17.17 -12.84
CA HIS A 221 0.77 -18.24 -13.13
C HIS A 221 0.13 -19.19 -14.14
N GLY A 222 0.74 -19.34 -15.32
CA GLY A 222 0.29 -20.32 -16.30
C GLY A 222 0.28 -21.73 -15.69
N GLY A 223 -0.73 -22.54 -16.04
CA GLY A 223 -0.73 -23.95 -15.66
C GLY A 223 0.57 -24.63 -16.11
N TRP A 224 1.06 -25.62 -15.36
CA TRP A 224 2.37 -26.26 -15.56
C TRP A 224 2.67 -26.73 -17.00
N LEU A 225 1.62 -27.00 -17.79
CA LEU A 225 1.71 -27.38 -19.20
C LEU A 225 1.97 -26.20 -20.16
N ALA A 226 1.62 -24.98 -19.80
CA ALA A 226 1.65 -23.82 -20.69
C ALA A 226 3.03 -23.14 -20.80
N ARG A 227 3.98 -23.43 -19.89
CA ARG A 227 5.30 -22.76 -19.76
C ARG A 227 5.21 -21.23 -20.02
N ARG A 228 4.12 -20.60 -19.60
CA ARG A 228 3.86 -19.19 -19.85
C ARG A 228 4.50 -18.40 -18.72
N ALA A 229 5.24 -17.34 -19.07
CA ALA A 229 5.70 -16.37 -18.09
C ALA A 229 4.49 -15.80 -17.32
N PRO A 230 4.63 -15.47 -16.03
CA PRO A 230 3.54 -14.87 -15.27
C PRO A 230 3.08 -13.56 -15.93
N SER A 231 1.77 -13.32 -15.93
CA SER A 231 1.17 -12.09 -16.47
C SER A 231 0.44 -11.31 -15.39
N VAL A 232 0.39 -9.98 -15.50
CA VAL A 232 -0.32 -9.15 -14.54
C VAL A 232 -1.83 -9.25 -14.75
N LEU A 233 -2.55 -9.49 -13.66
CA LEU A 233 -4.01 -9.42 -13.66
C LEU A 233 -4.48 -7.96 -13.74
N PRO A 234 -5.29 -7.58 -14.74
CA PRO A 234 -5.73 -6.21 -14.90
C PRO A 234 -6.55 -5.74 -13.69
N GLY A 235 -6.19 -4.56 -13.16
CA GLY A 235 -6.98 -3.85 -12.17
C GLY A 235 -8.31 -3.33 -12.73
N PRO A 236 -9.23 -2.86 -11.86
CA PRO A 236 -10.46 -2.22 -12.31
C PRO A 236 -10.16 -1.02 -13.21
N HIS A 237 -10.79 -0.96 -14.39
CA HIS A 237 -10.61 0.12 -15.37
C HIS A 237 -10.75 1.49 -14.70
N GLN A 238 -9.69 2.31 -14.77
CA GLN A 238 -9.77 3.72 -14.40
C GLN A 238 -10.46 4.48 -15.54
N SER A 239 -11.79 4.37 -15.64
CA SER A 239 -12.57 5.24 -16.52
C SER A 239 -12.66 6.65 -15.91
N ASN A 240 -11.61 7.46 -16.06
CA ASN A 240 -11.83 8.89 -16.23
C ASN A 240 -10.65 9.58 -17.00
N PRO A 241 -10.80 9.89 -18.29
CA PRO A 241 -9.79 10.61 -19.07
C PRO A 241 -9.59 12.08 -18.64
N GLU A 242 -10.44 12.65 -17.78
CA GLU A 242 -10.31 14.05 -17.33
C GLU A 242 -9.18 14.30 -16.31
N SER A 243 -8.70 13.26 -15.63
CA SER A 243 -7.63 13.38 -14.62
C SER A 243 -6.25 13.60 -15.24
N GLN A 244 -6.05 13.21 -16.51
CA GLN A 244 -4.78 13.39 -17.22
C GLN A 244 -4.60 14.80 -17.80
N LEU A 245 -5.69 15.55 -18.04
CA LEU A 245 -5.60 16.88 -18.64
C LEU A 245 -5.35 18.02 -17.65
N LYS A 246 -5.64 17.83 -16.35
CA LYS A 246 -5.43 18.90 -15.35
C LYS A 246 -3.99 19.02 -14.84
N LEU A 247 -3.14 18.02 -15.03
CA LEU A 247 -1.75 18.07 -14.56
C LEU A 247 -0.78 18.73 -15.56
N VAL A 248 -1.20 18.97 -16.81
CA VAL A 248 -0.34 19.55 -17.86
C VAL A 248 -0.48 21.08 -17.94
N THR A 249 -1.52 21.68 -17.37
CA THR A 249 -1.84 23.11 -17.60
C THR A 249 -1.33 24.07 -16.52
N GLU A 250 -0.74 23.60 -15.42
CA GLU A 250 -0.20 24.48 -14.35
C GLU A 250 1.34 24.57 -14.35
N SER A 251 2.01 24.12 -15.40
CA SER A 251 3.46 24.29 -15.57
C SER A 251 3.78 24.90 -16.95
N GLY A 252 3.28 26.11 -17.17
CA GLY A 252 3.63 26.94 -18.31
C GLY A 252 3.84 28.37 -17.82
N SER A 253 5.09 28.73 -17.57
CA SER A 253 5.51 30.09 -17.21
C SER A 253 5.08 31.11 -18.25
N SER A 254 4.46 32.19 -17.77
CA SER A 254 4.12 33.41 -18.49
C SER A 254 5.32 34.00 -19.24
N VAL A 255 5.14 34.27 -20.53
CA VAL A 255 5.92 35.27 -21.27
C VAL A 255 4.91 36.20 -21.93
N ASP A 256 4.87 37.43 -21.42
CA ASP A 256 4.05 38.54 -21.89
C ASP A 256 4.44 38.97 -23.31
N LEU A 257 3.45 39.06 -24.20
CA LEU A 257 3.46 40.03 -25.29
C LEU A 257 2.04 40.60 -25.49
N HIS A 258 1.95 41.91 -25.25
CA HIS A 258 0.82 42.78 -25.58
C HIS A 258 0.58 42.82 -27.09
N ASP A 259 -0.69 42.76 -27.53
CA ASP A 259 -1.30 43.91 -28.21
C ASP A 259 -2.84 43.89 -28.16
N LYS A 260 -3.41 45.09 -28.17
CA LYS A 260 -4.81 45.44 -27.95
C LYS A 260 -5.67 45.22 -29.20
N GLN A 261 -6.99 44.99 -29.03
CA GLN A 261 -8.03 46.02 -29.22
C GLN A 261 -9.42 45.46 -29.65
N ALA A 262 -10.45 45.98 -28.95
CA ALA A 262 -11.83 46.27 -29.38
C ALA A 262 -12.96 45.20 -29.39
N ASN A 263 -13.78 45.29 -28.32
CA ASN A 263 -15.20 45.73 -28.27
C ASN A 263 -16.38 44.91 -28.86
N ARG A 264 -17.32 44.65 -27.91
CA ARG A 264 -18.81 44.65 -27.95
C ARG A 264 -19.62 43.41 -28.42
N PRO A 265 -20.85 43.23 -27.85
CA PRO A 265 -21.52 41.93 -27.69
C PRO A 265 -22.77 41.80 -28.58
N GLU A 266 -23.56 40.72 -28.41
CA GLU A 266 -25.02 40.71 -28.11
C GLU A 266 -25.82 39.48 -28.69
N VAL A 267 -26.80 39.02 -27.89
CA VAL A 267 -28.08 38.33 -28.21
C VAL A 267 -28.16 36.85 -28.67
N THR A 268 -28.74 36.01 -27.80
CA THR A 268 -29.60 34.82 -28.08
C THR A 268 -31.03 35.24 -28.47
N PRO A 269 -31.89 34.52 -29.24
CA PRO A 269 -32.56 33.30 -28.70
C PRO A 269 -33.20 32.26 -29.68
N LYS A 270 -33.46 31.07 -29.09
CA LYS A 270 -34.57 30.07 -29.20
C LYS A 270 -35.53 29.98 -30.42
N SER A 271 -35.78 28.72 -30.86
CA SER A 271 -37.11 28.06 -31.12
C SER A 271 -36.86 26.66 -31.72
N ALA A 272 -37.33 25.48 -31.26
CA ALA A 272 -38.65 24.93 -30.88
C ALA A 272 -39.54 24.46 -32.05
N SER A 273 -40.17 23.26 -31.88
CA SER A 273 -41.31 22.63 -32.62
C SER A 273 -40.96 21.78 -33.87
N SER A 274 -41.65 20.71 -34.31
CA SER A 274 -42.44 19.58 -33.75
C SER A 274 -43.10 18.83 -34.94
N ASP A 275 -42.94 17.50 -35.07
CA ASP A 275 -43.88 16.44 -35.57
C ASP A 275 -44.67 16.58 -36.91
N PRO A 276 -45.47 15.58 -37.40
CA PRO A 276 -45.28 14.12 -37.56
C PRO A 276 -45.85 13.50 -38.89
N GLY A 277 -45.50 12.23 -39.17
CA GLY A 277 -46.41 11.13 -39.59
C GLY A 277 -46.96 10.96 -41.03
N PHE A 278 -46.78 9.77 -41.63
CA PHE A 278 -47.87 8.98 -42.25
C PHE A 278 -47.46 7.52 -42.57
N ALA A 279 -48.44 6.61 -42.50
CA ALA A 279 -48.34 5.14 -42.57
C ALA A 279 -48.77 4.56 -43.93
N THR A 280 -48.29 3.36 -44.32
CA THR A 280 -49.07 2.36 -45.10
C THR A 280 -48.42 0.95 -45.01
N THR A 281 -49.25 -0.10 -44.89
CA THR A 281 -48.94 -1.55 -44.81
C THR A 281 -49.19 -2.29 -46.16
N PRO A 282 -49.16 -3.64 -46.27
CA PRO A 282 -48.13 -4.52 -46.87
C PRO A 282 -48.55 -5.20 -48.21
N PRO A 283 -47.74 -6.09 -48.82
CA PRO A 283 -48.00 -7.54 -48.63
C PRO A 283 -46.78 -8.49 -48.65
N GLU A 284 -47.08 -9.70 -48.20
CA GLU A 284 -46.37 -10.98 -48.04
C GLU A 284 -45.82 -11.61 -49.34
N VAL A 285 -44.57 -12.16 -49.34
CA VAL A 285 -44.10 -13.33 -50.16
C VAL A 285 -42.75 -13.88 -49.62
N THR A 286 -42.78 -15.15 -49.16
CA THR A 286 -41.78 -16.24 -49.06
C THR A 286 -40.25 -16.00 -48.89
N SER A 287 -39.69 -16.77 -47.95
CA SER A 287 -38.27 -17.04 -47.65
C SER A 287 -37.49 -17.76 -48.76
N PRO A 288 -36.14 -17.66 -48.80
CA PRO A 288 -35.31 -18.76 -48.26
C PRO A 288 -33.95 -18.37 -47.61
N THR A 289 -33.59 -19.12 -46.57
CA THR A 289 -32.23 -19.59 -46.18
C THR A 289 -31.15 -18.58 -45.77
N GLU A 290 -30.95 -18.45 -44.45
CA GLU A 290 -29.84 -17.74 -43.79
C GLU A 290 -28.71 -18.72 -43.42
N PRO A 291 -27.42 -18.44 -43.71
CA PRO A 291 -26.28 -19.23 -43.23
C PRO A 291 -25.92 -18.89 -41.77
N PRO A 292 -25.22 -19.79 -41.04
CA PRO A 292 -25.15 -19.74 -39.58
C PRO A 292 -24.24 -18.62 -39.08
N ASN A 293 -24.76 -17.85 -38.11
CA ASN A 293 -23.97 -16.90 -37.32
C ASN A 293 -22.76 -17.60 -36.66
N PRO A 294 -21.56 -16.98 -36.68
CA PRO A 294 -20.43 -17.48 -35.91
C PRO A 294 -20.73 -17.38 -34.41
N PRO A 295 -20.15 -18.28 -33.58
CA PRO A 295 -20.50 -18.37 -32.17
C PRO A 295 -20.16 -17.05 -31.49
N ASN A 296 -21.12 -16.53 -30.73
CA ASN A 296 -20.90 -15.49 -29.74
C ASN A 296 -19.68 -15.90 -28.90
N LEU A 297 -18.55 -15.24 -29.12
CA LEU A 297 -17.47 -15.19 -28.15
C LEU A 297 -18.06 -14.45 -26.95
N THR A 298 -18.55 -15.24 -26.00
CA THR A 298 -18.93 -14.81 -24.66
C THR A 298 -17.74 -14.00 -24.12
N ILE A 299 -17.87 -12.68 -24.17
CA ILE A 299 -16.97 -11.77 -23.46
C ILE A 299 -17.16 -12.12 -21.98
N LEU A 300 -16.25 -12.94 -21.46
CA LEU A 300 -16.14 -13.17 -20.03
C LEU A 300 -16.03 -11.78 -19.38
N PRO A 301 -16.86 -11.46 -18.36
CA PRO A 301 -16.73 -10.18 -17.67
C PRO A 301 -15.29 -10.07 -17.17
N HIS A 302 -14.62 -8.98 -17.55
CA HIS A 302 -13.25 -8.67 -17.14
C HIS A 302 -13.17 -8.86 -15.63
N ALA A 303 -12.49 -9.93 -15.19
CA ALA A 303 -12.35 -10.22 -13.78
C ALA A 303 -11.54 -9.08 -13.16
N THR A 304 -12.24 -8.14 -12.52
CA THR A 304 -11.60 -7.04 -11.80
C THR A 304 -10.78 -7.65 -10.68
N ASN A 305 -9.45 -7.55 -10.75
CA ASN A 305 -8.57 -8.12 -9.74
C ASN A 305 -8.80 -7.42 -8.38
N PRO A 306 -9.37 -8.10 -7.36
CA PRO A 306 -9.63 -7.51 -6.05
C PRO A 306 -8.34 -7.22 -5.26
N ASN A 307 -7.22 -7.82 -5.67
CA ASN A 307 -5.92 -7.71 -5.00
C ASN A 307 -5.03 -6.62 -5.59
N PHE A 308 -5.39 -6.06 -6.75
CA PHE A 308 -4.60 -5.07 -7.47
C PHE A 308 -4.09 -3.93 -6.57
N ILE A 309 -4.98 -3.35 -5.75
CA ILE A 309 -4.63 -2.25 -4.84
C ILE A 309 -3.63 -2.70 -3.77
N HIS A 310 -3.77 -3.93 -3.24
CA HIS A 310 -2.84 -4.46 -2.25
C HIS A 310 -1.46 -4.74 -2.86
N SER A 311 -1.40 -5.32 -4.06
CA SER A 311 -0.14 -5.56 -4.77
C SER A 311 0.55 -4.27 -5.18
N LEU A 312 -0.20 -3.25 -5.63
CA LEU A 312 0.33 -1.91 -5.89
C LEU A 312 0.94 -1.28 -4.63
N HIS A 313 0.26 -1.37 -3.49
CA HIS A 313 0.82 -0.86 -2.23
C HIS A 313 2.06 -1.62 -1.79
N ALA A 314 2.06 -2.95 -1.92
CA ALA A 314 3.23 -3.78 -1.63
C ALA A 314 4.45 -3.37 -2.47
N LEU A 315 4.27 -3.18 -3.79
CA LEU A 315 5.31 -2.70 -4.69
C LEU A 315 5.88 -1.35 -4.24
N ASN A 316 5.01 -0.39 -3.89
CA ASN A 316 5.48 0.94 -3.49
C ASN A 316 6.21 0.93 -2.12
N VAL A 317 5.73 0.15 -1.15
CA VAL A 317 6.39 0.02 0.16
C VAL A 317 7.77 -0.61 0.00
N LEU A 318 7.86 -1.69 -0.79
CA LEU A 318 9.14 -2.32 -1.12
C LEU A 318 10.06 -1.34 -1.84
N ALA A 319 9.56 -0.58 -2.82
CA ALA A 319 10.35 0.41 -3.56
C ALA A 319 10.99 1.46 -2.64
N GLN A 320 10.26 1.90 -1.61
CA GLN A 320 10.73 2.92 -0.67
C GLN A 320 11.78 2.40 0.32
N VAL A 321 11.62 1.16 0.80
CA VAL A 321 12.31 0.69 2.00
C VAL A 321 13.37 -0.37 1.72
N LEU A 322 13.19 -1.21 0.72
CA LEU A 322 13.95 -2.45 0.57
C LEU A 322 15.47 -2.22 0.49
N ALA A 323 15.93 -1.34 -0.40
CA ALA A 323 17.36 -1.08 -0.56
C ALA A 323 17.99 -0.53 0.72
N ASN A 324 17.42 0.53 1.30
CA ASN A 324 17.94 1.13 2.53
C ASN A 324 17.94 0.15 3.71
N LEU A 325 16.90 -0.70 3.81
CA LEU A 325 16.81 -1.70 4.86
C LEU A 325 17.91 -2.75 4.73
N LEU A 326 18.14 -3.25 3.51
CA LEU A 326 19.17 -4.26 3.23
C LEU A 326 20.57 -3.73 3.52
N ASP A 327 20.87 -2.48 3.17
CA ASP A 327 22.16 -1.85 3.49
C ASP A 327 22.38 -1.66 5.00
N VAL A 328 21.32 -1.50 5.79
CA VAL A 328 21.41 -1.38 7.24
C VAL A 328 21.60 -2.74 7.92
N ILE A 329 20.90 -3.78 7.46
CA ILE A 329 20.92 -5.10 8.14
C ILE A 329 22.06 -6.00 7.69
N TYR A 330 22.58 -5.81 6.46
CA TYR A 330 23.73 -6.55 5.93
C TYR A 330 24.95 -5.64 5.83
N GLY A 331 25.98 -5.94 6.63
CA GLY A 331 27.27 -5.26 6.52
C GLY A 331 27.99 -5.57 5.21
N SER A 332 29.09 -4.86 4.95
CA SER A 332 29.87 -5.00 3.70
C SER A 332 30.31 -6.44 3.39
N GLU A 333 30.67 -7.21 4.42
CA GLU A 333 31.13 -8.60 4.29
C GLU A 333 30.01 -9.61 3.97
N GLU A 334 28.75 -9.22 4.19
CA GLU A 334 27.58 -10.11 4.04
C GLU A 334 26.71 -9.76 2.84
N LYS A 335 27.16 -8.84 1.95
CA LYS A 335 26.37 -8.35 0.81
C LYS A 335 25.97 -9.45 -0.18
N GLU A 336 26.68 -10.58 -0.22
CA GLU A 336 26.27 -11.73 -1.05
C GLU A 336 24.95 -12.35 -0.59
N LYS A 337 24.61 -12.24 0.71
CA LYS A 337 23.35 -12.73 1.28
C LYS A 337 22.13 -11.92 0.84
N ILE A 338 22.33 -10.74 0.27
CA ILE A 338 21.25 -9.88 -0.25
C ILE A 338 20.64 -10.51 -1.52
N VAL A 339 21.46 -11.15 -2.35
CA VAL A 339 21.01 -11.73 -3.64
C VAL A 339 19.84 -12.71 -3.48
N PRO A 340 19.89 -13.75 -2.61
CA PRO A 340 18.77 -14.66 -2.44
C PRO A 340 17.49 -13.99 -1.89
N VAL A 341 17.59 -12.84 -1.23
CA VAL A 341 16.43 -12.05 -0.77
C VAL A 341 15.83 -11.24 -1.93
N LEU A 342 16.67 -10.66 -2.80
CA LEU A 342 16.22 -9.82 -3.90
C LEU A 342 15.71 -10.60 -5.11
N MET A 343 16.27 -11.78 -5.41
CA MET A 343 15.90 -12.53 -6.61
C MET A 343 14.39 -12.90 -6.67
N PRO A 344 13.76 -13.38 -5.58
CA PRO A 344 12.31 -13.59 -5.57
C PRO A 344 11.50 -12.30 -5.77
N VAL A 345 12.01 -11.17 -5.29
CA VAL A 345 11.34 -9.86 -5.47
C VAL A 345 11.42 -9.43 -6.93
N ILE A 346 12.62 -9.48 -7.54
CA ILE A 346 12.82 -9.14 -8.95
C ILE A 346 11.99 -10.06 -9.86
N ALA A 347 11.91 -11.36 -9.54
CA ALA A 347 11.09 -12.32 -10.28
C ALA A 347 9.61 -11.92 -10.30
N ASN A 348 9.05 -11.50 -9.16
CA ASN A 348 7.64 -11.07 -9.06
C ASN A 348 7.39 -9.68 -9.65
N VAL A 349 8.42 -8.82 -9.69
CA VAL A 349 8.36 -7.48 -10.29
C VAL A 349 8.40 -7.55 -11.82
N THR A 350 9.14 -8.51 -12.38
CA THR A 350 9.38 -8.62 -13.83
C THR A 350 8.09 -8.63 -14.68
N PRO A 351 7.03 -9.40 -14.35
CA PRO A 351 5.76 -9.35 -15.08
C PRO A 351 5.13 -7.95 -15.17
N TYR A 352 5.25 -7.15 -14.10
CA TYR A 352 4.75 -5.77 -14.09
C TYR A 352 5.54 -4.84 -15.00
N LEU A 353 6.80 -5.17 -15.30
CA LEU A 353 7.64 -4.42 -16.22
C LEU A 353 7.43 -4.80 -17.69
N LYS A 354 6.81 -5.96 -17.95
CA LYS A 354 6.45 -6.43 -19.30
C LYS A 354 5.06 -5.98 -19.72
N ASP A 355 4.17 -5.71 -18.77
CA ASP A 355 2.82 -5.24 -19.06
C ASP A 355 2.79 -3.71 -19.24
N HIS A 356 2.70 -3.26 -20.50
CA HIS A 356 2.56 -1.83 -20.84
C HIS A 356 1.10 -1.35 -20.93
N SER A 357 0.14 -2.11 -20.39
CA SER A 357 -1.27 -1.69 -20.39
C SER A 357 -1.51 -0.46 -19.51
N ALA A 358 -2.49 0.36 -19.90
CA ALA A 358 -2.88 1.55 -19.12
C ALA A 358 -3.34 1.19 -17.69
N ASN A 359 -3.94 0.01 -17.50
CA ASN A 359 -4.38 -0.48 -16.19
C ASN A 359 -3.19 -0.82 -15.27
N ASN A 360 -2.05 -1.22 -15.83
CA ASN A 360 -0.83 -1.55 -15.08
C ASN A 360 0.08 -0.33 -14.83
N SER A 361 -0.17 0.81 -15.47
CA SER A 361 0.71 2.00 -15.43
C SER A 361 1.23 2.38 -14.03
N GLN A 362 0.38 2.33 -13.01
CA GLN A 362 0.77 2.64 -11.62
C GLN A 362 1.69 1.58 -11.00
N SER A 363 1.39 0.30 -11.25
CA SER A 363 2.19 -0.83 -10.77
C SER A 363 3.52 -0.91 -11.53
N TYR A 364 3.52 -0.62 -12.84
CA TYR A 364 4.73 -0.44 -13.65
C TYR A 364 5.64 0.62 -13.03
N LYS A 365 5.11 1.81 -12.71
CA LYS A 365 5.88 2.89 -12.09
C LYS A 365 6.49 2.48 -10.75
N ALA A 366 5.72 1.79 -9.90
CA ALA A 366 6.21 1.26 -8.63
C ALA A 366 7.30 0.18 -8.82
N ALA A 367 7.09 -0.71 -9.79
CA ALA A 367 8.02 -1.77 -10.18
C ALA A 367 9.37 -1.22 -10.68
N VAL A 368 9.37 -0.21 -11.55
CA VAL A 368 10.61 0.42 -12.04
C VAL A 368 11.36 1.12 -10.91
N ARG A 369 10.66 1.81 -10.00
CA ARG A 369 11.30 2.44 -8.82
C ARG A 369 11.95 1.42 -7.89
N LEU A 370 11.26 0.30 -7.65
CA LEU A 370 11.81 -0.81 -6.90
C LEU A 370 13.04 -1.40 -7.59
N LEU A 371 12.95 -1.65 -8.90
CA LEU A 371 14.08 -2.17 -9.67
C LEU A 371 15.27 -1.20 -9.65
N SER A 372 15.01 0.10 -9.81
CA SER A 372 16.02 1.15 -9.76
C SER A 372 16.76 1.17 -8.42
N SER A 373 16.03 1.08 -7.30
CA SER A 373 16.66 1.10 -5.98
C SER A 373 17.50 -0.16 -5.69
N VAL A 374 17.09 -1.34 -6.19
CA VAL A 374 17.84 -2.59 -5.99
C VAL A 374 18.93 -2.84 -7.04
N SER A 375 18.86 -2.17 -8.19
CA SER A 375 19.85 -2.36 -9.27
C SER A 375 21.26 -1.90 -8.89
N GLY A 376 21.41 -1.01 -7.90
CA GLY A 376 22.71 -0.56 -7.38
C GLY A 376 23.53 -1.65 -6.68
N TYR A 377 22.94 -2.78 -6.31
CA TYR A 377 23.65 -3.92 -5.74
C TYR A 377 24.45 -4.66 -6.82
N GLN A 378 25.76 -4.43 -6.88
CA GLN A 378 26.66 -5.04 -7.88
C GLN A 378 26.55 -6.58 -7.94
N GLN A 379 26.31 -7.23 -6.79
CA GLN A 379 26.17 -8.69 -6.71
C GLN A 379 24.93 -9.18 -7.47
N THR A 380 23.87 -8.38 -7.53
CA THR A 380 22.66 -8.74 -8.27
C THR A 380 22.89 -8.70 -9.78
N ARG A 381 23.75 -7.81 -10.28
CA ARG A 381 23.99 -7.61 -11.72
C ARG A 381 24.21 -8.93 -12.47
N ARG A 382 25.02 -9.85 -11.94
CA ARG A 382 25.25 -11.15 -12.60
C ARG A 382 23.99 -12.03 -12.71
N ALA A 383 23.08 -11.93 -11.74
CA ALA A 383 21.90 -12.76 -11.64
C ALA A 383 20.74 -12.29 -12.54
N TRP A 384 20.60 -10.98 -12.79
CA TRP A 384 19.46 -10.43 -13.55
C TRP A 384 19.85 -9.60 -14.79
N LYS A 385 21.14 -9.41 -15.10
CA LYS A 385 21.59 -8.62 -16.27
C LYS A 385 20.96 -9.08 -17.59
N ARG A 386 20.86 -10.39 -17.83
CA ARG A 386 20.20 -10.92 -19.04
C ARG A 386 18.75 -10.48 -19.11
N ASP A 387 18.00 -10.75 -18.05
CA ASP A 387 16.57 -10.45 -17.99
C ASP A 387 16.32 -8.92 -18.09
N ALA A 388 17.24 -8.10 -17.58
CA ALA A 388 17.20 -6.65 -17.77
C ALA A 388 17.39 -6.21 -19.22
N PHE A 389 18.36 -6.79 -19.94
CA PHE A 389 18.53 -6.53 -21.37
C PHE A 389 17.34 -7.01 -22.18
N ASP A 390 16.75 -8.14 -21.82
CA ASP A 390 15.54 -8.65 -22.46
C ASP A 390 14.40 -7.62 -22.32
N LEU A 391 14.20 -7.03 -21.14
CA LEU A 391 13.23 -5.95 -20.92
C LEU A 391 13.52 -4.72 -21.78
N LEU A 392 14.78 -4.28 -21.85
CA LEU A 392 15.19 -3.12 -22.66
C LEU A 392 15.01 -3.34 -24.17
N MET A 393 15.05 -4.60 -24.61
CA MET A 393 14.88 -4.99 -26.02
C MET A 393 13.42 -5.31 -26.38
N GLU A 394 12.47 -5.20 -25.46
CA GLU A 394 11.07 -5.45 -25.77
C GLU A 394 10.55 -4.40 -26.78
N PRO A 395 9.80 -4.80 -27.83
CA PRO A 395 9.32 -3.87 -28.87
C PRO A 395 8.48 -2.71 -28.31
N ASP A 396 7.75 -2.98 -27.22
CA ASP A 396 6.87 -2.04 -26.54
C ASP A 396 7.56 -1.26 -25.41
N PHE A 397 8.88 -1.44 -25.18
CA PHE A 397 9.61 -0.83 -24.06
C PHE A 397 9.36 0.68 -23.93
N PHE A 398 9.42 1.41 -25.04
CA PHE A 398 9.22 2.87 -25.07
C PHE A 398 7.76 3.32 -24.88
N ARG A 399 6.81 2.40 -24.74
CA ARG A 399 5.42 2.72 -24.34
C ARG A 399 5.29 2.92 -22.83
N MET A 400 6.39 2.79 -22.09
CA MET A 400 6.43 3.11 -20.66
C MET A 400 6.01 4.56 -20.36
N PRO A 401 5.45 4.85 -19.17
CA PRO A 401 5.19 6.22 -18.74
C PRO A 401 6.47 7.07 -18.75
N PRO A 402 6.44 8.31 -19.27
CA PRO A 402 7.64 9.15 -19.41
C PRO A 402 8.31 9.45 -18.06
N ASP A 403 7.52 9.51 -16.98
CA ASP A 403 8.01 9.68 -15.61
C ASP A 403 9.03 8.62 -15.18
N CYS A 404 9.03 7.43 -15.79
CA CYS A 404 9.91 6.31 -15.40
C CYS A 404 11.28 6.36 -16.08
N ALA A 405 11.51 7.30 -17.01
CA ALA A 405 12.74 7.36 -17.80
C ALA A 405 13.98 7.63 -16.94
N THR A 406 13.83 8.38 -15.85
CA THR A 406 14.94 8.66 -14.92
C THR A 406 15.32 7.40 -14.15
N GLU A 407 14.33 6.66 -13.64
CA GLU A 407 14.58 5.42 -12.92
C GLU A 407 15.16 4.33 -13.83
N TRP A 408 14.70 4.23 -15.09
CA TRP A 408 15.30 3.33 -16.09
C TRP A 408 16.73 3.73 -16.46
N ARG A 409 17.04 5.03 -16.52
CA ARG A 409 18.43 5.49 -16.71
C ARG A 409 19.32 4.97 -15.59
N ASN A 410 18.91 5.14 -14.33
CA ASN A 410 19.67 4.61 -13.19
C ASN A 410 19.87 3.09 -13.30
N VAL A 411 18.83 2.35 -13.70
CA VAL A 411 18.90 0.89 -13.92
C VAL A 411 19.97 0.55 -14.97
N VAL A 412 19.95 1.24 -16.12
CA VAL A 412 20.94 1.03 -17.19
C VAL A 412 22.35 1.40 -16.72
N ASP A 413 22.51 2.52 -16.01
CA ASP A 413 23.80 2.98 -15.49
C ASP A 413 24.41 1.97 -14.51
N HIS A 414 23.58 1.33 -13.66
CA HIS A 414 24.05 0.26 -12.77
C HIS A 414 24.37 -1.07 -13.49
N LEU A 415 23.76 -1.29 -14.68
CA LEU A 415 23.95 -2.49 -15.49
C LEU A 415 25.14 -2.44 -16.45
N MET A 416 25.65 -1.24 -16.75
CA MET A 416 26.86 -0.98 -17.54
C MET A 416 28.10 -1.00 -16.65
#